data_AF-A0A7L4QTX8-F1
#
_entry.id   AF-A0A7L4QTX8-F1
#
_cell.length_a   1.000
_cell.length_b   1.000
_cell.length_c   1.000
_cell.angle_alpha   90.00
_cell.angle_beta   90.00
_cell.angle_gamma   90.00
#
_symmetry.space_group_name_H-M   'P 1'
#
loop_
_entity.id
_entity.type
_entity.pdbx_description
1 polymer ?
#
loop_
_entity_poly.entity_id
_entity_poly.type
_entity_poly.pdbx_seq_one_letter_code
_entity_poly.pdbx_strand_id
1 'polypeptide(L)'
;VCKYTIPDTTFKIQDSVNGHLVYCKVESIPAEQAPGRVLETGIAAANAIGTGLYGVDLKTNNGDCTVIEVNDNPSLEGGEDDLYPDVYRTIISRLLEQ
;
A
#
# COMPACT_ATOMS: atom_id res chain seq x y z
N VAL A 1 1.65 -6.10 1.32
CA VAL A 1 0.33 -5.41 1.30
C VAL A 1 0.04 -4.92 2.70
N CYS A 2 -0.44 -3.69 2.83
CA CYS A 2 -0.85 -3.12 4.11
C CYS A 2 -2.30 -2.62 4.03
N LYS A 3 -2.92 -2.45 5.19
CA LYS A 3 -4.27 -1.89 5.33
C LYS A 3 -4.25 -0.68 6.26
N TYR A 4 -4.73 0.45 5.74
CA TYR A 4 -5.00 1.65 6.52
C TYR A 4 -6.45 1.66 7.01
N THR A 5 -6.67 1.84 8.31
CA THR A 5 -8.01 1.99 8.89
C THR A 5 -8.34 3.46 9.07
N ILE A 6 -9.00 4.05 8.07
CA ILE A 6 -9.34 5.47 8.01
C ILE A 6 -10.80 5.68 8.48
N PRO A 7 -11.08 6.66 9.35
CA PRO A 7 -12.46 7.01 9.73
C PRO A 7 -13.32 7.41 8.52
N ASP A 8 -14.63 7.18 8.60
CA ASP A 8 -15.59 7.54 7.55
C ASP A 8 -15.79 9.05 7.38
N THR A 9 -15.34 9.85 8.35
CA THR A 9 -15.42 11.31 8.35
C THR A 9 -14.28 12.00 7.60
N THR A 10 -13.24 11.28 7.17
CA THR A 10 -12.05 11.87 6.54
C THR A 10 -11.41 10.95 5.49
N PHE A 11 -10.56 11.52 4.63
CA PHE A 11 -9.71 10.77 3.72
C PHE A 11 -8.23 10.80 4.13
N LYS A 12 -7.90 11.52 5.21
CA LYS A 12 -6.52 11.69 5.68
C LYS A 12 -6.10 10.49 6.54
N ILE A 13 -4.86 10.06 6.36
CA ILE A 13 -4.19 9.08 7.23
C ILE A 13 -3.55 9.72 8.46
N GLN A 14 -3.51 11.05 8.52
CA GLN A 14 -2.99 11.84 9.65
C GLN A 14 -3.96 12.95 10.03
N ASP A 15 -3.99 13.30 11.32
CA ASP A 15 -4.74 14.45 11.84
C ASP A 15 -4.03 15.12 13.02
N SER A 16 -4.47 16.32 13.40
CA SER A 16 -4.01 17.04 14.60
C SER A 16 -5.12 17.06 15.64
N VAL A 17 -4.95 16.30 16.72
CA VAL A 17 -5.91 16.21 17.83
C VAL A 17 -5.28 16.83 19.06
N ASN A 18 -5.85 17.95 19.54
CA ASN A 18 -5.33 18.72 20.67
C ASN A 18 -3.85 19.15 20.50
N GLY A 19 -3.43 19.43 19.26
CA GLY A 19 -2.05 19.83 18.95
C GLY A 19 -1.06 18.67 18.81
N HIS A 20 -1.52 17.42 18.96
CA HIS A 20 -0.72 16.23 18.73
C HIS A 20 -1.02 15.61 17.37
N LEU A 21 0.02 15.23 16.65
CA LEU A 21 -0.11 14.51 15.40
C LEU A 21 -0.52 13.06 15.71
N VAL A 22 -1.59 12.60 15.08
CA VAL A 22 -2.10 11.23 15.19
C VAL A 22 -2.19 10.61 13.79
N TYR A 23 -1.93 9.31 13.71
CA TYR A 23 -1.98 8.55 12.46
C TYR A 23 -3.03 7.45 12.55
N CYS A 24 -3.60 7.07 11.39
CA CYS A 24 -4.47 5.92 11.32
C CYS A 24 -3.69 4.62 11.58
N LYS A 25 -4.39 3.58 12.07
CA LYS A 25 -3.79 2.26 12.22
C LYS A 25 -3.36 1.72 10.85
N VAL A 26 -2.08 1.33 10.76
CA VAL A 26 -1.50 0.55 9.66
C VAL A 26 -1.39 -0.89 10.12
N GLU A 27 -1.74 -1.82 9.26
CA GLU A 27 -1.61 -3.26 9.51
C GLU A 27 -1.01 -3.92 8.28
N SER A 28 0.21 -4.47 8.40
CA SER A 28 0.74 -5.39 7.39
C SER A 28 -0.13 -6.64 7.38
N ILE A 29 -0.55 -7.06 6.19
CA ILE A 29 -1.37 -8.26 6.01
C ILE A 29 -0.74 -9.16 4.94
N PRO A 30 -0.86 -10.50 5.06
CA PRO A 30 -0.52 -11.39 3.96
C PRO A 30 -1.36 -11.05 2.72
N ALA A 31 -0.77 -11.17 1.54
CA ALA A 31 -1.43 -10.79 0.30
C ALA A 31 -2.74 -11.56 0.11
N GLU A 32 -2.76 -12.83 0.53
CA GLU A 32 -3.91 -13.73 0.43
C GLU A 32 -5.11 -13.31 1.29
N GLN A 33 -4.90 -12.43 2.28
CA GLN A 33 -5.97 -11.87 3.11
C GLN A 33 -6.58 -10.60 2.50
N ALA A 34 -5.94 -10.00 1.50
CA ALA A 34 -6.51 -8.86 0.79
C ALA A 34 -7.63 -9.34 -0.16
N PRO A 35 -8.72 -8.55 -0.35
CA PRO A 35 -9.74 -8.89 -1.34
C PRO A 35 -9.12 -9.02 -2.73
N GLY A 36 -9.48 -10.07 -3.48
CA GLY A 36 -8.88 -10.33 -4.80
C GLY A 36 -8.95 -9.13 -5.76
N ARG A 37 -10.08 -8.41 -5.76
CA ARG A 37 -10.26 -7.17 -6.54
C ARG A 37 -9.22 -6.10 -6.23
N VAL A 38 -8.76 -5.98 -4.98
CA VAL A 38 -7.71 -5.02 -4.57
C VAL A 38 -6.37 -5.41 -5.18
N LEU A 39 -5.99 -6.69 -5.09
CA LEU A 39 -4.74 -7.19 -5.67
C LEU A 39 -4.74 -7.05 -7.20
N GLU A 40 -5.82 -7.48 -7.85
CA GLU A 40 -5.97 -7.38 -9.31
C GLU A 40 -5.86 -5.93 -9.80
N THR A 41 -6.57 -5.01 -9.12
CA THR A 41 -6.57 -3.58 -9.47
C THR A 41 -5.19 -2.96 -9.24
N GLY A 42 -4.54 -3.29 -8.13
CA GLY A 42 -3.18 -2.82 -7.82
C GLY A 42 -2.14 -3.28 -8.83
N ILE A 43 -2.15 -4.58 -9.16
CA ILE A 43 -1.23 -5.15 -10.16
C ILE A 43 -1.48 -4.55 -11.54
N ALA A 44 -2.75 -4.38 -11.93
CA ALA A 44 -3.10 -3.75 -13.21
C ALA A 44 -2.61 -2.30 -13.27
N ALA A 45 -2.74 -1.54 -12.19
CA ALA A 45 -2.26 -0.16 -12.11
C ALA A 45 -0.74 -0.07 -12.23
N ALA A 46 0.01 -0.91 -11.52
CA ALA A 46 1.46 -0.96 -11.61
C ALA A 46 1.93 -1.34 -13.03
N ASN A 47 1.32 -2.38 -13.62
CA ASN A 47 1.64 -2.84 -14.98
C ASN A 47 1.31 -1.81 -16.07
N ALA A 48 0.34 -0.92 -15.82
CA ALA A 48 0.03 0.17 -16.74
C ALA A 48 1.15 1.22 -16.79
N ILE A 49 1.98 1.33 -15.75
CA ILE A 49 3.15 2.22 -15.72
C ILE A 49 4.38 1.53 -16.31
N GLY A 50 4.67 0.28 -15.92
CA GLY A 50 5.80 -0.46 -16.45
C GLY A 50 6.19 -1.69 -15.63
N THR A 51 7.46 -2.09 -15.73
CA THR A 51 8.01 -3.29 -15.06
C THR A 51 8.91 -2.96 -13.87
N GLY A 52 8.83 -1.73 -13.34
CA GLY A 52 9.59 -1.26 -12.19
C GLY A 52 9.03 -1.70 -10.83
N LEU A 53 9.55 -1.08 -9.77
CA LEU A 53 8.99 -1.18 -8.43
C LEU A 53 7.99 -0.04 -8.23
N TYR A 54 6.74 -0.38 -7.92
CA TYR A 54 5.70 0.61 -7.68
C TYR A 54 4.94 0.31 -6.39
N GLY A 55 4.65 1.36 -5.62
CA GLY A 55 3.61 1.34 -4.60
C GLY A 55 2.29 1.79 -5.19
N VAL A 56 1.19 1.13 -4.85
CA VAL A 56 -0.13 1.47 -5.38
C VAL A 56 -1.10 1.67 -4.22
N ASP A 57 -1.61 2.88 -4.10
CA ASP A 57 -2.60 3.21 -3.07
C ASP A 57 -4.01 3.07 -3.63
N LEU A 58 -4.82 2.27 -2.93
CA LEU A 58 -6.17 1.91 -3.33
C LEU A 58 -7.16 2.30 -2.23
N LYS A 59 -8.26 2.92 -2.63
CA LYS A 59 -9.41 3.14 -1.73
C LYS A 59 -10.49 2.11 -2.03
N THR A 60 -11.02 1.50 -0.99
CA THR A 60 -12.18 0.61 -1.07
C THR A 60 -13.38 1.26 -0.40
N ASN A 61 -14.54 1.22 -1.05
CA ASN A 61 -15.82 1.68 -0.48
C ASN A 61 -16.98 0.89 -1.10
N ASN A 62 -17.86 0.31 -0.29
CA ASN A 62 -19.09 -0.37 -0.75
C ASN A 62 -18.90 -1.38 -1.90
N GLY A 63 -17.75 -2.05 -1.97
CA GLY A 63 -17.42 -3.02 -3.03
C GLY A 63 -16.65 -2.45 -4.21
N ASP A 64 -16.57 -1.12 -4.35
CA ASP A 64 -15.70 -0.46 -5.32
C ASP A 64 -14.26 -0.42 -4.84
N CYS A 65 -13.33 -0.48 -5.79
CA CYS A 65 -11.89 -0.39 -5.56
C CYS A 65 -11.28 0.57 -6.60
N THR A 66 -10.75 1.68 -6.13
CA THR A 66 -10.25 2.79 -6.97
C THR A 66 -8.79 3.06 -6.67
N VAL A 67 -7.98 3.18 -7.72
CA VAL A 67 -6.57 3.62 -7.63
C VAL A 67 -6.55 5.11 -7.29
N ILE A 68 -5.80 5.47 -6.26
CA ILE A 68 -5.60 6.86 -5.84
C ILE A 68 -4.26 7.38 -6.36
N GLU A 69 -3.20 6.59 -6.21
CA GLU A 69 -1.84 6.95 -6.58
C GLU A 69 -1.03 5.72 -6.99
N VAL A 70 -0.07 5.91 -7.89
CA VAL A 70 0.99 4.94 -8.20
C VAL A 70 2.33 5.65 -8.02
N ASN A 71 3.09 5.21 -7.02
CA ASN A 71 4.37 5.78 -6.61
C ASN A 71 5.53 4.93 -7.16
N ASP A 72 6.45 5.56 -7.89
CA ASP A 72 7.66 4.91 -8.45
C ASP A 72 8.80 4.74 -7.43
N ASN A 73 8.76 5.49 -6.34
CA ASN A 73 9.65 5.35 -5.19
C ASN A 73 8.83 5.13 -3.92
N PRO A 74 8.22 3.94 -3.75
CA PRO A 74 7.39 3.67 -2.59
C PRO A 74 8.23 3.64 -1.29
N SER A 75 7.68 4.22 -0.23
CA SER A 75 8.22 4.04 1.12
C SER A 75 7.91 2.62 1.61
N LEU A 76 8.91 1.97 2.20
CA LEU A 76 8.81 0.65 2.84
C LEU A 76 9.15 0.79 4.34
N GLU A 77 8.75 1.90 4.93
CA GLU A 77 9.01 2.26 6.32
C GLU A 77 7.68 2.67 6.98
N GLY A 78 7.37 2.09 8.15
CA GLY A 78 6.09 2.38 8.85
C GLY A 78 5.29 1.16 9.29
N GLY A 79 5.82 -0.05 9.08
CA GLY A 79 5.17 -1.31 9.44
C GLY A 79 4.28 -1.88 8.34
N GLU A 80 4.27 -1.28 7.15
CA GLU A 80 3.59 -1.80 5.96
C GLU A 80 4.14 -3.16 5.52
N ASP A 81 5.44 -3.38 5.74
CA ASP A 81 6.21 -4.55 5.31
C ASP A 81 6.52 -5.54 6.44
N ASP A 82 5.95 -5.37 7.64
CA ASP A 82 6.22 -6.23 8.81
C ASP A 82 6.03 -7.75 8.54
N LEU A 83 5.09 -8.11 7.66
CA LEU A 83 4.86 -9.51 7.25
C LEU A 83 5.66 -9.95 6.00
N TYR A 84 6.55 -9.09 5.51
CA TYR A 84 7.36 -9.30 4.31
C TYR A 84 8.86 -9.11 4.63
N PRO A 85 9.46 -9.88 5.55
CA PRO A 85 10.85 -9.69 5.99
C PRO A 85 11.89 -9.85 4.86
N ASP A 86 11.51 -10.51 3.77
CA ASP A 86 12.34 -10.75 2.58
C ASP A 86 12.17 -9.69 1.48
N VAL A 87 11.42 -8.60 1.73
CA VAL A 87 11.09 -7.61 0.68
C VAL A 87 12.36 -6.98 0.08
N TYR A 88 13.31 -6.56 0.91
CA TYR A 88 14.57 -5.97 0.47
C TYR A 88 15.43 -6.96 -0.32
N ARG A 89 15.49 -8.22 0.14
CA ARG A 89 16.17 -9.31 -0.59
C ARG A 89 15.56 -9.48 -1.98
N THR A 90 14.24 -9.50 -2.07
CA THR A 90 13.50 -9.66 -3.33
C THR A 90 13.76 -8.49 -4.28
N ILE A 91 13.73 -7.25 -3.77
CA ILE A 91 14.02 -6.05 -4.56
C ILE A 91 15.45 -6.12 -5.13
N ILE A 92 16.45 -6.40 -4.28
CA ILE A 92 17.85 -6.49 -4.71
C ILE A 92 18.04 -7.59 -5.74
N SER A 93 17.46 -8.79 -5.54
CA SER A 93 17.53 -9.87 -6.53
C SER A 93 16.98 -9.43 -7.89
N ARG A 94 15.84 -8.73 -7.91
CA ARG A 94 15.21 -8.25 -9.16
C ARG A 94 15.98 -7.13 -9.85
N LEU A 95 16.79 -6.37 -9.12
CA LEU A 95 17.69 -5.38 -9.70
C LEU A 95 18.94 -6.03 -10.32
N LEU A 96 19.42 -7.14 -9.75
CA LEU A 96 20.60 -7.87 -10.25
C LEU A 96 20.29 -8.78 -11.45
N GLU A 97 19.04 -9.20 -11.61
CA GLU A 97 18.56 -10.04 -12.73
C GLU A 97 18.26 -9.25 -14.01
N GLN A 98 18.30 -7.92 -13.97
CA GLN A 98 18.07 -7.02 -15.11
C GLN A 98 19.31 -6.81 -15.98
#